data_AF-A0ABD6ADU5-F1
#
_entry.id   AF-A0ABD6ADU5-F1
#
_cell.length_a   1.000
_cell.length_b   1.000
_cell.length_c   1.000
_cell.angle_alpha   90.00
_cell.angle_beta   90.00
_cell.angle_gamma   90.00
#
_symmetry.space_group_name_H-M   'P 1'
#
loop_
_entity.id
_entity.type
_entity.pdbx_description
1 polymer ?
#
loop_
_entity_poly.entity_id
_entity_poly.type
_entity_poly.pdbx_seq_one_letter_code
_entity_poly.pdbx_strand_id
1 'polypeptide(L)' 'MPRLDVREIPPPERHSRIFELFDEMSAGETLEIVNDHEPKPLFYQMKAEVDAFDAENYRVERNGPTEFVARFPKR' A
#
# COMPACT_ATOMS: atom_id res chain seq x y z
N MET A 1 -6.17 2.48 -11.09
CA MET A 1 -5.65 2.95 -9.79
C MET A 1 -6.63 2.57 -8.68
N PRO A 2 -6.54 1.34 -8.16
CA PRO A 2 -7.32 0.93 -7.00
C PRO A 2 -6.94 1.72 -5.75
N ARG A 3 -7.93 2.01 -4.90
CA ARG A 3 -7.76 2.69 -3.61
C ARG A 3 -8.41 1.87 -2.51
N LEU A 4 -7.69 1.64 -1.42
CA LEU A 4 -8.14 0.87 -0.26
C LEU A 4 -7.99 1.68 1.02
N ASP A 5 -9.09 1.91 1.74
CA ASP A 5 -9.02 2.47 3.10
C ASP A 5 -8.80 1.33 4.11
N VAL A 6 -7.58 1.17 4.60
CA VAL A 6 -7.23 0.07 5.50
C VAL A 6 -7.73 0.31 6.92
N ARG A 7 -8.20 1.53 7.24
CA ARG A 7 -8.80 1.86 8.54
C ARG A 7 -10.12 1.13 8.75
N GLU A 8 -10.79 0.77 7.67
CA GLU A 8 -12.05 0.00 7.67
C GLU A 8 -11.83 -1.52 7.78
N ILE A 9 -10.58 -1.98 7.71
CA ILE A 9 -10.21 -3.40 7.72
C ILE A 9 -9.60 -3.76 9.09
N PRO A 10 -10.00 -4.89 9.71
CA PRO A 10 -9.38 -5.38 10.94
C PRO A 10 -7.85 -5.49 10.80
N PRO A 11 -7.06 -5.03 11.80
CA PRO A 11 -5.60 -5.01 11.69
C PRO A 11 -4.95 -6.32 11.22
N PRO A 12 -5.39 -7.52 11.68
CA PRO A 12 -4.82 -8.78 11.23
C PRO A 12 -5.05 -9.10 9.74
N GLU A 13 -6.06 -8.49 9.12
CA GLU A 13 -6.47 -8.77 7.74
C GLU A 13 -5.88 -7.78 6.74
N ARG A 14 -5.43 -6.60 7.20
CA ARG A 14 -4.97 -5.50 6.33
C ARG A 14 -3.91 -5.93 5.32
N HIS A 15 -2.87 -6.61 5.79
CA HIS A 15 -1.77 -7.02 4.92
C HIS A 15 -2.26 -8.00 3.85
N SER A 16 -2.96 -9.07 4.24
CA SER A 16 -3.49 -10.04 3.28
C SER A 16 -4.33 -9.37 2.18
N ARG A 17 -5.21 -8.43 2.55
CA ARG A 17 -6.03 -7.69 1.57
C ARG A 17 -5.24 -6.79 0.63
N ILE A 18 -4.19 -6.14 1.13
CA ILE A 18 -3.30 -5.29 0.32
C ILE A 18 -2.53 -6.15 -0.68
N PHE A 19 -1.99 -7.28 -0.25
CA PHE A 19 -1.22 -8.19 -1.10
C PHE A 19 -2.09 -8.85 -2.17
N GLU A 20 -3.28 -9.34 -1.79
CA GLU A 20 -4.29 -9.87 -2.73
C GLU A 20 -4.60 -8.84 -3.83
N LEU A 21 -4.95 -7.62 -3.43
CA LEU A 21 -5.30 -6.56 -4.38
C LEU A 21 -4.11 -6.15 -5.27
N PHE A 22 -2.90 -6.10 -4.71
CA PHE A 22 -1.69 -5.78 -5.47
C PHE A 22 -1.34 -6.87 -6.49
N ASP A 23 -1.53 -8.15 -6.14
CA ASP A 23 -1.28 -9.28 -7.03
C ASP A 23 -2.19 -9.26 -8.26
N GLU A 24 -3.48 -8.94 -8.06
CA GLU A 24 -4.49 -8.86 -9.13
C GLU A 24 -4.29 -7.69 -10.11
N MET A 25 -3.52 -6.68 -9.73
CA MET A 25 -3.28 -5.49 -10.57
C MET A 25 -2.38 -5.77 -11.77
N SER A 26 -2.58 -4.99 -12.83
CA SER A 26 -1.69 -4.99 -13.99
C SER A 26 -0.39 -4.20 -13.73
N ALA A 27 0.68 -4.55 -14.44
CA ALA A 27 1.90 -3.76 -14.50
C ALA A 27 1.61 -2.31 -14.94
N GLY A 28 2.28 -1.34 -14.32
CA GLY A 28 2.06 0.09 -14.53
C GLY A 28 0.93 0.69 -13.69
N GLU A 29 0.14 -0.11 -12.97
CA GLU A 29 -0.85 0.41 -12.03
C GLU A 29 -0.23 0.83 -10.69
N THR A 30 -1.01 1.57 -9.89
CA THR A 30 -0.62 1.98 -8.54
C THR A 30 -1.76 1.69 -7.58
N LEU A 31 -1.44 1.04 -6.47
CA LEU A 31 -2.35 0.84 -5.35
C LEU A 31 -2.20 2.03 -4.40
N GLU A 32 -3.30 2.69 -4.08
CA GLU A 32 -3.34 3.70 -3.05
C GLU A 32 -3.95 3.12 -1.77
N ILE A 33 -3.27 3.23 -0.64
CA ILE A 33 -3.83 2.87 0.66
C ILE A 33 -3.99 4.11 1.54
N VAL A 34 -5.08 4.18 2.30
CA VAL A 34 -5.29 5.17 3.36
C VAL A 34 -5.15 4.49 4.71
N ASN A 35 -4.21 4.97 5.52
CA ASN A 35 -3.87 4.39 6.82
C ASN A 35 -3.89 5.45 7.94
N ASP A 36 -4.02 5.01 9.18
CA ASP A 36 -4.01 5.88 10.37
C ASP A 36 -2.60 6.24 10.87
N HIS A 37 -1.57 5.59 10.31
CA HIS A 37 -0.15 5.81 10.59
C HIS A 37 0.69 5.61 9.31
N GLU A 38 1.94 6.07 9.35
CA GLU A 38 2.88 5.86 8.24
C GLU A 38 3.16 4.36 8.05
N PRO A 39 2.91 3.76 6.86
CA PRO A 39 2.96 2.32 6.66
C PRO A 39 4.40 1.80 6.42
N LYS A 40 5.38 2.23 7.23
CA LYS A 40 6.79 1.82 7.09
C LYS A 40 6.99 0.30 7.14
N PRO A 41 6.38 -0.44 8.08
CA PRO A 41 6.56 -1.89 8.12
C PRO A 41 6.06 -2.57 6.84
N LEU A 42 4.89 -2.15 6.34
CA LEU A 42 4.32 -2.65 5.10
C LEU A 42 5.19 -2.32 3.90
N PHE A 43 5.76 -1.10 3.82
CA PHE A 43 6.72 -0.75 2.76
C PHE A 43 7.90 -1.72 2.71
N TYR A 44 8.52 -2.02 3.85
CA TYR A 44 9.65 -2.97 3.89
C TYR A 44 9.22 -4.39 3.53
N GLN A 45 8.02 -4.81 3.93
CA GLN A 45 7.49 -6.11 3.58
C GLN A 45 7.24 -6.24 2.07
N MET A 46 6.54 -5.26 1.47
CA MET A 46 6.32 -5.21 0.02
C MET A 46 7.65 -5.23 -0.74
N LYS A 47 8.64 -4.46 -0.28
CA LYS A 47 9.99 -4.43 -0.89
C LYS A 47 10.73 -5.76 -0.78
N ALA A 48 10.49 -6.54 0.26
CA ALA A 48 11.17 -7.81 0.49
C ALA A 48 10.48 -8.99 -0.21
N GLU A 49 9.15 -8.95 -0.34
CA GLU A 49 8.34 -10.10 -0.76
C GLU A 49 7.76 -9.97 -2.18
N VAL A 50 7.73 -8.76 -2.76
CA VAL A 50 7.04 -8.51 -4.03
C VAL A 50 8.00 -7.92 -5.07
N ASP A 51 8.53 -8.76 -5.96
CA ASP A 51 9.46 -8.34 -7.02
C ASP A 51 8.87 -7.27 -7.96
N ALA A 52 7.56 -7.32 -8.20
CA ALA A 52 6.86 -6.35 -9.05
C ALA A 52 6.62 -5.00 -8.35
N PHE A 53 6.91 -4.86 -7.05
CA PHE A 53 6.71 -3.59 -6.36
C PHE A 53 7.80 -2.57 -6.71
N ASP A 54 7.37 -1.42 -7.24
CA ASP A 54 8.27 -0.31 -7.56
C ASP A 54 8.62 0.53 -6.33
N ALA A 55 9.56 0.03 -5.54
CA ALA A 55 10.01 0.70 -4.32
C ALA A 55 10.66 2.08 -4.57
N GLU A 56 11.18 2.34 -5.78
CA GLU A 56 11.81 3.64 -6.14
C GLU A 56 10.75 4.73 -6.35
N ASN A 57 9.59 4.35 -6.87
CA ASN A 57 8.44 5.24 -7.09
C ASN A 57 7.39 5.20 -5.98
N TYR A 58 7.61 4.44 -4.91
CA TYR A 58 6.80 4.50 -3.69
C TYR A 58 6.76 5.92 -3.12
N ARG A 59 5.57 6.37 -2.69
CA ARG A 59 5.37 7.69 -2.05
C ARG A 59 4.38 7.57 -0.91
N VAL A 60 4.56 8.39 0.13
CA VAL A 60 3.59 8.57 1.21
C VAL A 60 3.36 10.06 1.46
N GLU A 61 2.09 10.42 1.60
CA GLU A 61 1.64 11.77 1.93
C GLU A 61 0.85 11.73 3.24
N ARG A 62 1.01 12.76 4.07
CA ARG A 62 0.26 12.90 5.32
C ARG A 62 -0.79 14.00 5.17
N ASN A 63 -2.06 13.63 5.26
CA ASN A 63 -3.22 14.51 5.10
C ASN A 63 -3.86 14.82 6.46
N GLY A 64 -3.15 15.57 7.30
CA GLY A 64 -3.60 15.89 8.66
C GLY A 64 -3.02 14.97 9.73
N PRO A 65 -3.61 14.90 10.94
CA PRO A 65 -2.94 14.29 12.08
C PRO A 65 -2.79 12.78 11.97
N THR A 66 -3.77 12.09 11.40
CA THR A 66 -3.90 10.61 11.42
C THR A 66 -4.32 10.04 10.07
N GLU A 67 -3.99 10.71 8.97
CA GLU A 67 -4.26 10.19 7.64
C GLU A 67 -2.97 10.16 6.84
N PHE A 68 -2.60 8.96 6.40
CA PHE A 68 -1.45 8.70 5.55
C PHE A 68 -1.94 8.01 4.28
N VAL A 69 -1.66 8.63 3.15
CA VAL A 69 -1.97 8.09 1.83
C VAL A 69 -0.66 7.56 1.23
N ALA A 70 -0.53 6.25 1.09
CA ALA A 70 0.65 5.63 0.53
C ALA A 70 0.33 5.04 -0.85
N ARG A 71 1.23 5.28 -1.81
CA ARG A 71 1.15 4.84 -3.20
C ARG A 71 2.17 3.74 -3.44
N PHE A 72 1.68 2.57 -3.85
CA PHE A 72 2.45 1.38 -4.17
C PHE A 72 2.35 1.10 -5.68
N PRO A 73 3.30 1.58 -6.50
CA PRO A 73 3.32 1.29 -7.94
C PRO A 73 3.77 -0.15 -8.23
N LYS A 74 3.22 -0.75 -9.28
CA LYS A 74 3.58 -2.08 -9.80
C LYS A 74 4.33 -1.94 -11.13
N ARG A 75 5.49 -2.60 -11.24
CA ARG A 75 6.33 -2.66 -12.44
C ARG A 75 5.81 -3.66 -13.46
#